data_AF-A0A946NHG8-F1
#
_entry.id   AF-A0A946NHG8-F1
#
_cell.length_a   1.000
_cell.length_b   1.000
_cell.length_c   1.000
_cell.angle_alpha   90.00
_cell.angle_beta   90.00
_cell.angle_gamma   90.00
#
_symmetry.space_group_name_H-M   'P 1'
#
loop_
_entity.id
_entity.type
_entity.pdbx_description
1 polymer ?
#
loop_
_entity_poly.entity_id
_entity_poly.type
_entity_poly.pdbx_seq_one_letter_code
_entity_poly.pdbx_strand_id
1 'polypeptide(L)' 'MSDFIVSARKYRPTTFADVVGQSAITNTLLKSIKDNHLAHSFLFCGPRGVG' A
#
# COMPACT_ATOMS: atom_id res chain seq x y z
N MET A 1 -11.96 -27.85 8.11
CA MET A 1 -12.03 -26.62 8.92
C MET A 1 -12.02 -25.44 7.96
N SER A 2 -13.11 -24.69 7.86
CA SER A 2 -13.11 -23.42 7.11
C SER A 2 -12.26 -22.41 7.87
N ASP A 3 -11.24 -21.89 7.21
CA ASP A 3 -10.33 -20.89 7.79
C ASP A 3 -11.12 -19.64 8.18
N PHE A 4 -11.19 -19.34 9.48
CA PHE A 4 -11.86 -18.14 9.97
C PHE A 4 -10.94 -16.94 9.72
N ILE A 5 -11.30 -16.09 8.76
CA ILE A 5 -10.54 -14.89 8.43
C ILE A 5 -11.32 -13.62 8.75
N VAL A 6 -10.68 -12.72 9.51
CA VAL A 6 -11.24 -11.40 9.83
C VAL A 6 -11.22 -10.49 8.60
N SER A 7 -12.25 -9.65 8.42
CA SER A 7 -12.40 -8.78 7.24
C SER A 7 -11.19 -7.89 6.99
N ALA A 8 -10.58 -7.34 8.05
CA ALA A 8 -9.38 -6.50 7.94
C ALA A 8 -8.18 -7.23 7.30
N ARG A 9 -8.09 -8.57 7.44
CA ARG A 9 -7.09 -9.37 6.73
C ARG A 9 -7.56 -9.77 5.34
N LYS A 10 -8.85 -10.10 5.20
CA LYS A 10 -9.45 -10.51 3.92
C LYS A 10 -9.33 -9.44 2.84
N TYR A 11 -9.43 -8.16 3.20
CA TYR A 11 -9.40 -7.03 2.27
C TYR A 11 -8.10 -6.22 2.32
N ARG A 12 -7.03 -6.77 2.92
CA ARG A 12 -5.74 -6.07 2.94
C ARG A 12 -5.19 -6.00 1.50
N PRO A 13 -4.92 -4.80 0.97
CA PRO A 13 -4.38 -4.64 -0.39
C PRO A 13 -3.09 -5.44 -0.57
N THR A 14 -2.99 -6.18 -1.67
CA THR A 14 -1.78 -6.94 -2.05
C THR A 14 -0.99 -6.29 -3.17
N THR A 15 -1.63 -5.40 -3.93
CA THR A 15 -1.02 -4.66 -5.03
C THR A 15 -1.28 -3.17 -4.90
N PHE A 16 -0.46 -2.34 -5.56
CA PHE A 16 -0.67 -0.88 -5.59
C PHE A 16 -2.00 -0.48 -6.25
N ALA A 17 -2.58 -1.33 -7.11
CA ALA A 17 -3.85 -1.07 -7.76
C ALA A 17 -5.06 -1.24 -6.80
N ASP A 18 -4.91 -2.06 -5.76
CA ASP A 18 -5.95 -2.31 -4.76
C ASP A 18 -6.02 -1.21 -3.69
N VAL A 19 -5.04 -0.29 -3.67
CA VAL A 19 -4.98 0.84 -2.72
C VAL A 19 -5.98 1.91 -3.15
N VAL A 20 -6.88 2.30 -2.25
CA VAL A 20 -7.95 3.26 -2.54
C VAL A 20 -7.54 4.68 -2.13
N GLY A 21 -7.76 5.65 -3.03
CA GLY A 21 -7.66 7.08 -2.73
C GLY A 21 -6.25 7.69 -2.68
N GLN A 22 -5.19 6.89 -2.85
CA GLN A 22 -3.79 7.33 -2.74
C GLN A 22 -3.01 7.23 -4.07
N SER A 23 -3.58 7.74 -5.16
CA SER A 23 -2.99 7.61 -6.51
C SER A 23 -1.63 8.32 -6.65
N ALA A 24 -1.44 9.48 -6.03
CA ALA A 24 -0.19 10.23 -6.11
C ALA A 24 1.00 9.46 -5.52
N ILE A 25 0.81 8.87 -4.34
CA ILE A 25 1.87 8.12 -3.62
C ILE A 25 2.14 6.78 -4.30
N THR A 26 1.09 6.03 -4.62
CA THR A 26 1.22 4.72 -5.29
C THR A 26 1.93 4.83 -6.63
N ASN A 27 1.61 5.85 -7.44
CA ASN A 27 2.30 6.11 -8.71
C ASN A 27 3.77 6.46 -8.51
N THR A 28 4.09 7.29 -7.52
CA THR A 28 5.47 7.70 -7.22
C THR A 28 6.32 6.49 -6.81
N LEU A 29 5.81 5.67 -5.91
CA LEU A 29 6.50 4.44 -5.47
C LEU A 29 6.65 3.44 -6.61
N LEU A 30 5.60 3.24 -7.41
CA LEU A 30 5.64 2.32 -8.54
C LEU A 30 6.64 2.77 -9.61
N LYS A 31 6.75 4.08 -9.86
CA LYS A 31 7.74 4.66 -10.77
C LYS A 31 9.17 4.50 -10.23
N SER A 32 9.37 4.82 -8.95
CA SER A 32 10.65 4.67 -8.25
C SER A 32 11.18 3.23 -8.28
N ILE A 33 10.30 2.23 -8.13
CA ILE A 33 10.67 0.81 -8.28
C ILE A 33 11.04 0.49 -9.73
N LYS A 34 10.23 0.92 -10.71
CA LYS A 34 10.48 0.67 -12.14
C LYS A 34 11.81 1.26 -12.62
N ASP A 35 12.14 2.44 -12.13
CA ASP A 35 13.34 3.18 -12.53
C ASP A 35 14.57 2.78 -11.66
N ASN A 36 14.42 1.78 -10.77
CA ASN A 36 15.43 1.34 -9.80
C ASN A 36 16.03 2.51 -8.99
N HIS A 37 15.20 3.51 -8.68
CA HIS A 37 15.56 4.72 -7.96
C HIS A 37 14.80 4.74 -6.65
N LEU A 38 15.15 3.83 -5.74
CA LEU A 38 14.56 3.75 -4.41
C LEU A 38 15.25 4.71 -3.45
N ALA A 39 14.47 5.50 -2.72
CA ALA A 39 15.00 6.32 -1.63
C ALA A 39 15.51 5.43 -0.49
N HIS A 40 16.47 5.96 0.27
CA HIS A 40 17.01 5.25 1.43
C HIS A 40 15.97 5.04 2.54
N SER A 41 15.05 5.99 2.71
CA SER A 41 14.01 5.96 3.74
C SER A 41 12.73 6.66 3.27
N PHE A 42 11.59 6.17 3.75
CA PHE A 42 10.28 6.77 3.53
C PHE A 42 9.61 7.10 4.87
N LEU A 43 9.06 8.31 5.00
CA LEU A 43 8.21 8.70 6.12
C LEU A 43 6.79 8.87 5.58
N PHE A 44 5.86 8.09 6.12
CA PHE A 44 4.43 8.20 5.81
C PHE A 44 3.70 8.86 6.97
N CYS A 45 2.89 9.89 6.67
CA CYS A 45 2.14 10.66 7.66
C CYS A 45 0.64 10.59 7.35
N GLY A 46 -0.18 10.50 8.39
CA GLY A 46 -1.65 10.50 8.26
C GLY A 46 -2.36 10.09 9.55
N PRO A 47 -3.69 10.26 9.62
CA PRO A 47 -4.48 9.80 10.76
C PRO A 47 -4.52 8.26 10.82
N ARG A 48 -4.86 7.73 12.00
CA ARG A 48 -4.96 6.28 12.21
C ARG A 48 -5.94 5.65 11.22
N GLY A 49 -5.53 4.55 10.60
CA GLY A 49 -6.34 3.80 9.63
C GLY A 49 -6.11 4.18 8.17
N VAL A 50 -5.22 5.14 7.90
CA VAL A 50 -4.75 5.46 6.54
C VAL A 50 -3.51 4.62 6.24
N GLY A 51 -3.58 3.80 5.19
CA GLY A 51 -2.53 2.87 4.78
C GLY A 51 -3.09 1.66 4.03
#